data_AF-E4V770-F1
#
_entry.id   AF-E4V770-F1
#
_cell.length_a   1.000
_cell.length_b   1.000
_cell.length_c   1.000
_cell.angle_alpha   90.00
_cell.angle_beta   90.00
_cell.angle_gamma   90.00
#
_symmetry.space_group_name_H-M   'P 1'
#
loop_
_entity.id
_entity.type
_entity.pdbx_description
1 polymer ?
#
loop_
_entity_poly.entity_id
_entity_poly.type
_entity_poly.pdbx_seq_one_letter_code
_entity_poly.pdbx_strand_id
1 'polypeptide(L)'
;MASHDLLDIEDALVSDTNPAQDADNGVLDVQRCVRLHNYLVARGWMAKNHKQPADLHHLLARPSYESIHADQLARVGHKIDPDLRSFLAAIIAPDQERRDENPYLFYWVICVADPDHLVDSEGMYVLDIDEDETEDGLPRYVLLYHAVHELGGHQIGLVYDQQRRRVALPLATEYLEYVIPADEHEDRWHPLESMLSNWIEIISVGKIVPDGCDGWRKWDALDVWRWNPFGSRQVDSAVQAFDQLTAAIEARMPASALLAVDDTADGETRPLFTNAELDTAMVPKVCFARSLLTRVRTPRFTIIAPGLEVPHDAAQFAARQPFTTIPHGNSGDVYVDIDGNGHGDDESNELIPPVLIFAASEKQTVNLYREFYTPFHPYIDIKSAPTPAGLYSESLKVSEGQVAGEGFRLILPFPLREHHAFPERGARTSAGSFVESGSVSELFQHGFFSFGGDGRAQRIERLFDRWRELVETGVWTVGEHGVEGSIEKFKDADTDDGWVHYWIPPSW
;
A
#
# COMPACT_ATOMS: atom_id res chain seq x y z
N MET A 1 3.29 -6.51 -32.59
CA MET A 1 2.90 -7.29 -31.40
C MET A 1 1.59 -8.00 -31.71
N ALA A 2 1.48 -9.31 -31.47
CA ALA A 2 0.21 -10.02 -31.66
C ALA A 2 -0.70 -9.87 -30.44
N SER A 3 -2.01 -10.09 -30.59
CA SER A 3 -2.99 -9.92 -29.50
C SER A 3 -2.74 -10.83 -28.28
N HIS A 4 -2.15 -12.01 -28.49
CA HIS A 4 -1.78 -12.92 -27.39
C HIS A 4 -0.58 -12.39 -26.57
N ASP A 5 0.38 -11.74 -27.24
CA ASP A 5 1.61 -11.22 -26.62
C ASP A 5 1.34 -10.05 -25.66
N LEU A 6 0.17 -9.42 -25.75
CA LEU A 6 -0.23 -8.29 -24.90
C LEU A 6 -0.55 -8.70 -23.46
N LEU A 7 -1.08 -9.91 -23.27
CA LEU A 7 -1.52 -10.39 -21.97
C LEU A 7 -0.54 -11.38 -21.33
N ASP A 8 0.35 -11.96 -22.14
CA ASP A 8 1.44 -12.80 -21.67
C ASP A 8 2.61 -11.92 -21.24
N ILE A 9 2.77 -11.73 -19.92
CA ILE A 9 3.77 -10.82 -19.33
C ILE A 9 4.55 -11.43 -18.17
N GLU A 10 4.37 -12.72 -17.87
CA GLU A 10 4.99 -13.36 -16.70
C GLU A 10 6.52 -13.28 -16.75
N ASP A 11 7.10 -13.45 -17.93
CA ASP A 11 8.54 -13.29 -18.20
C ASP A 11 9.00 -11.82 -18.25
N ALA A 12 8.08 -10.86 -18.24
CA ALA A 12 8.38 -9.43 -18.13
C ALA A 12 8.25 -8.89 -16.70
N LEU A 13 7.55 -9.57 -15.80
CA LEU A 13 7.37 -9.11 -14.42
C LEU A 13 8.69 -9.12 -13.65
N VAL A 14 8.97 -8.04 -12.91
CA VAL A 14 10.09 -7.97 -11.97
C VAL A 14 9.81 -8.89 -10.79
N SER A 15 10.74 -9.82 -10.54
CA SER A 15 10.68 -10.78 -9.43
C SER A 15 12.10 -11.19 -9.03
N ASP A 16 12.26 -11.93 -7.93
CA ASP A 16 13.56 -12.47 -7.50
C ASP A 16 14.24 -13.32 -8.58
N THR A 17 13.44 -14.04 -9.40
CA THR A 17 13.94 -14.88 -10.50
C THR A 17 14.10 -14.14 -11.82
N ASN A 18 13.58 -12.91 -11.91
CA ASN A 18 13.64 -12.05 -13.08
C ASN A 18 13.84 -10.59 -12.61
N PRO A 19 15.00 -10.26 -12.03
CA PRO A 19 15.22 -8.97 -11.38
C PRO A 19 15.08 -7.83 -12.39
N ALA A 20 14.82 -6.64 -11.89
CA ALA A 20 14.90 -5.43 -12.71
C ALA A 20 16.30 -5.31 -13.31
N GLN A 21 16.41 -4.65 -14.46
CA GLN A 21 17.72 -4.39 -15.01
C GLN A 21 18.48 -3.50 -14.04
N ASP A 22 19.76 -3.82 -13.82
CA ASP A 22 20.61 -3.05 -12.92
C ASP A 22 20.70 -1.61 -13.45
N ALA A 23 19.95 -0.71 -12.82
CA ALA A 23 19.89 0.69 -13.20
C ALA A 23 21.21 1.42 -12.92
N ASP A 24 22.16 0.78 -12.22
CA ASP A 24 23.52 1.31 -12.07
C ASP A 24 24.30 1.22 -13.40
N ASN A 25 23.86 0.37 -14.34
CA ASN A 25 24.35 0.40 -15.72
C ASN A 25 23.71 1.52 -16.55
N GLY A 26 22.72 2.23 -16.01
CA GLY A 26 22.07 3.37 -16.64
C GLY A 26 21.41 3.04 -17.98
N VAL A 27 20.72 1.91 -18.12
CA VAL A 27 20.00 1.55 -19.36
C VAL A 27 18.55 1.24 -19.04
N LEU A 28 17.62 1.83 -19.79
CA LEU A 28 16.20 1.51 -19.70
C LEU A 28 15.91 0.22 -20.49
N ASP A 29 15.28 -0.79 -19.86
CA ASP A 29 14.78 -1.96 -20.58
C ASP A 29 13.51 -1.60 -21.37
N VAL A 30 13.72 -1.01 -22.54
CA VAL A 30 12.64 -0.51 -23.40
C VAL A 30 11.63 -1.62 -23.74
N GLN A 31 12.10 -2.82 -24.09
CA GLN A 31 11.20 -3.89 -24.52
C GLN A 31 10.33 -4.38 -23.37
N ARG A 32 10.92 -4.56 -22.18
CA ARG A 32 10.18 -4.97 -20.98
C ARG A 32 9.18 -3.91 -20.55
N CYS A 33 9.60 -2.63 -20.49
CA CYS A 33 8.72 -1.52 -20.14
C CYS A 33 7.54 -1.39 -21.10
N VAL A 34 7.77 -1.51 -22.41
CA VAL A 34 6.70 -1.48 -23.44
C VAL A 34 5.68 -2.59 -23.20
N ARG A 35 6.12 -3.82 -22.91
CA ARG A 35 5.21 -4.94 -22.64
C ARG A 35 4.35 -4.69 -21.40
N LEU A 36 4.97 -4.27 -20.30
CA LEU A 36 4.27 -3.99 -19.04
C LEU A 36 3.28 -2.81 -19.18
N HIS A 37 3.68 -1.74 -19.84
CA HIS A 37 2.80 -0.61 -20.14
C HIS A 37 1.61 -1.03 -21.00
N ASN A 38 1.87 -1.72 -22.12
CA ASN A 38 0.82 -2.12 -23.06
C ASN A 38 -0.16 -3.12 -22.44
N TYR A 39 0.30 -3.95 -21.48
CA TYR A 39 -0.57 -4.79 -20.68
C TYR A 39 -1.57 -3.96 -19.85
N LEU A 40 -1.12 -2.91 -19.16
CA LEU A 40 -2.01 -2.03 -18.40
C LEU A 40 -3.05 -1.36 -19.31
N VAL A 41 -2.62 -0.86 -20.47
CA VAL A 41 -3.52 -0.28 -21.49
C VAL A 41 -4.55 -1.30 -21.95
N ALA A 42 -4.12 -2.54 -22.27
CA ALA A 42 -5.02 -3.60 -22.69
C ALA A 42 -6.05 -3.97 -21.62
N ARG A 43 -5.62 -4.05 -20.35
CA ARG A 43 -6.50 -4.35 -19.20
C ARG A 43 -7.55 -3.26 -19.00
N GLY A 44 -7.14 -1.99 -18.99
CA GLY A 44 -8.06 -0.85 -18.86
C GLY A 44 -9.03 -0.79 -20.03
N TRP A 45 -8.54 -0.90 -21.26
CA TRP A 45 -9.36 -0.87 -22.48
C TRP A 45 -10.39 -2.01 -22.52
N MET A 46 -9.99 -3.22 -22.14
CA MET A 46 -10.88 -4.38 -22.11
C MET A 46 -12.02 -4.18 -21.10
N ALA A 47 -11.71 -3.69 -19.90
CA ALA A 47 -12.73 -3.43 -18.89
C ALA A 47 -13.68 -2.31 -19.33
N LYS A 48 -13.14 -1.19 -19.83
CA LYS A 48 -13.93 -0.04 -20.29
C LYS A 48 -14.93 -0.39 -21.38
N ASN A 49 -14.48 -1.21 -22.33
CA ASN A 49 -15.26 -1.52 -23.53
C ASN A 49 -16.01 -2.87 -23.43
N HIS A 50 -16.00 -3.51 -22.25
CA HIS A 50 -16.52 -4.85 -22.01
C HIS A 50 -16.05 -5.88 -23.06
N LYS A 51 -14.75 -5.84 -23.38
CA LYS A 51 -14.11 -6.67 -24.40
C LYS A 51 -13.35 -7.84 -23.80
N GLN A 52 -13.18 -8.87 -24.61
CA GLN A 52 -12.42 -10.07 -24.25
C GLN A 52 -11.02 -10.06 -24.90
N PRO A 53 -10.08 -10.91 -24.47
CA PRO A 53 -8.75 -10.99 -25.08
C PRO A 53 -8.76 -11.13 -26.61
N ALA A 54 -9.76 -11.81 -27.17
CA ALA A 54 -9.92 -11.99 -28.61
C ALA A 54 -10.17 -10.67 -29.39
N ASP A 55 -10.66 -9.63 -28.72
CA ASP A 55 -10.99 -8.33 -29.31
C ASP A 55 -9.80 -7.36 -29.34
N LEU A 56 -8.65 -7.72 -28.77
CA LEU A 56 -7.46 -6.85 -28.68
C LEU A 56 -6.89 -6.42 -30.04
N HIS A 57 -7.27 -7.10 -31.12
CA HIS A 57 -6.93 -6.66 -32.48
C HIS A 57 -7.52 -5.27 -32.80
N HIS A 58 -8.64 -4.87 -32.19
CA HIS A 58 -9.19 -3.52 -32.31
C HIS A 58 -8.28 -2.48 -31.65
N LEU A 59 -7.74 -2.78 -30.46
CA LEU A 59 -6.80 -1.92 -29.76
C LEU A 59 -5.52 -1.73 -30.59
N LEU A 60 -4.98 -2.81 -31.16
CA LEU A 60 -3.77 -2.80 -31.98
C LEU A 60 -3.93 -2.08 -33.33
N ALA A 61 -5.16 -1.88 -33.81
CA ALA A 61 -5.42 -1.14 -35.04
C ALA A 61 -5.37 0.39 -34.87
N ARG A 62 -5.30 0.87 -33.62
CA ARG A 62 -5.26 2.31 -33.31
C ARG A 62 -3.88 2.89 -33.61
N PRO A 63 -3.78 4.21 -33.88
CA PRO A 63 -2.49 4.88 -34.04
C PRO A 63 -1.59 4.71 -32.81
N SER A 64 -0.29 4.54 -33.03
CA SER A 64 0.70 4.52 -31.95
C SER A 64 0.85 5.90 -31.29
N TYR A 65 1.43 5.95 -30.09
CA TYR A 65 1.75 7.21 -29.42
C TYR A 65 2.58 8.14 -30.31
N GLU A 66 3.62 7.62 -30.97
CA GLU A 66 4.44 8.40 -31.91
C GLU A 66 3.63 8.99 -33.07
N SER A 67 2.69 8.21 -33.62
CA SER A 67 1.84 8.71 -34.71
C SER A 67 0.88 9.81 -34.23
N ILE A 68 0.42 9.77 -32.99
CA ILE A 68 -0.49 10.76 -32.41
C ILE A 68 0.26 12.07 -32.13
N HIS A 69 1.48 11.97 -31.59
CA HIS A 69 2.25 13.11 -31.09
C HIS A 69 3.42 13.51 -31.99
N ALA A 70 3.41 13.13 -33.27
CA ALA A 70 4.52 13.33 -34.21
C ALA A 70 5.01 14.79 -34.28
N ASP A 71 4.09 15.76 -34.34
CA ASP A 71 4.42 17.19 -34.42
C ASP A 71 5.11 17.69 -33.13
N GLN A 72 4.65 17.23 -31.96
CA GLN A 72 5.22 17.61 -30.67
C GLN A 72 6.60 16.96 -30.48
N LEU A 73 6.73 15.66 -30.81
CA LEU A 73 8.02 14.94 -30.81
C LEU A 73 9.04 15.58 -31.76
N ALA A 74 8.61 16.12 -32.91
CA ALA A 74 9.50 16.85 -33.81
C ALA A 74 10.04 18.15 -33.17
N ARG A 75 9.25 18.81 -32.32
CA ARG A 75 9.66 20.04 -31.63
C ARG A 75 10.56 19.77 -30.44
N VAL A 76 10.14 18.90 -29.52
CA VAL A 76 10.80 18.72 -28.21
C VAL A 76 11.54 17.41 -28.05
N GLY A 77 11.47 16.49 -29.02
CA GLY A 77 12.12 15.18 -28.94
C GLY A 77 13.65 15.19 -28.89
N HIS A 78 14.29 16.36 -29.08
CA HIS A 78 15.73 16.56 -28.85
C HIS A 78 16.07 16.78 -27.37
N LYS A 79 15.06 17.01 -26.51
CA LYS A 79 15.18 17.15 -25.06
C LYS A 79 14.90 15.84 -24.29
N ILE A 80 14.62 14.75 -25.02
CA ILE A 80 14.20 13.47 -24.47
C ILE A 80 15.31 12.44 -24.71
N ASP A 81 15.67 11.69 -23.67
CA ASP A 81 16.63 10.59 -23.71
C ASP A 81 16.28 9.57 -24.83
N PRO A 82 17.27 9.05 -25.58
CA PRO A 82 17.03 8.12 -26.69
C PRO A 82 16.29 6.83 -26.33
N ASP A 83 16.53 6.27 -25.14
CA ASP A 83 15.85 5.04 -24.71
C ASP A 83 14.39 5.36 -24.36
N LEU A 84 14.15 6.46 -23.64
CA LEU A 84 12.79 6.94 -23.38
C LEU A 84 12.04 7.23 -24.68
N ARG A 85 12.68 7.84 -25.67
CA ARG A 85 12.08 8.05 -27.00
C ARG A 85 11.74 6.74 -27.70
N SER A 86 12.58 5.72 -27.56
CA SER A 86 12.34 4.38 -28.12
C SER A 86 11.15 3.69 -27.43
N PHE A 87 11.01 3.87 -26.11
CA PHE A 87 9.84 3.45 -25.35
C PHE A 87 8.56 4.15 -25.85
N LEU A 88 8.57 5.48 -25.95
CA LEU A 88 7.43 6.27 -26.44
C LEU A 88 6.99 5.87 -27.87
N ALA A 89 7.94 5.48 -28.72
CA ALA A 89 7.61 5.03 -30.08
C ALA A 89 6.89 3.68 -30.15
N ALA A 90 7.06 2.83 -29.12
CA ALA A 90 6.60 1.45 -29.13
C ALA A 90 5.36 1.18 -28.26
N ILE A 91 4.95 2.13 -27.42
CA ILE A 91 3.76 2.01 -26.57
C ILE A 91 2.45 2.31 -27.31
N ILE A 92 1.37 1.72 -26.81
CA ILE A 92 0.00 1.99 -27.21
C ILE A 92 -0.51 3.15 -26.36
N ALA A 93 -0.99 4.22 -26.99
CA ALA A 93 -1.63 5.31 -26.25
C ALA A 93 -2.98 4.86 -25.67
N PRO A 94 -3.33 5.26 -24.43
CA PRO A 94 -4.66 5.05 -23.87
C PRO A 94 -5.80 5.62 -24.76
N ASP A 95 -7.05 5.26 -24.47
CA ASP A 95 -8.21 5.57 -25.32
C ASP A 95 -8.55 7.07 -25.42
N GLN A 96 -8.12 7.75 -26.49
CA GLN A 96 -8.38 9.17 -26.74
C GLN A 96 -9.60 9.45 -27.63
N GLU A 97 -10.43 8.44 -27.95
CA GLU A 97 -11.57 8.62 -28.88
C GLU A 97 -12.64 9.62 -28.38
N ARG A 98 -12.55 10.05 -27.12
CA ARG A 98 -13.34 11.13 -26.52
C ARG A 98 -12.44 12.16 -25.88
N ARG A 99 -12.27 13.32 -26.53
CA ARG A 99 -11.56 14.49 -25.97
C ARG A 99 -12.18 15.03 -24.67
N ASP A 100 -13.38 14.55 -24.33
CA ASP A 100 -14.18 14.91 -23.19
C ASP A 100 -13.99 14.00 -21.94
N GLU A 101 -13.31 12.85 -22.08
CA GLU A 101 -13.05 11.93 -20.97
C GLU A 101 -11.61 11.40 -21.06
N ASN A 102 -10.72 11.88 -20.18
CA ASN A 102 -9.35 11.38 -20.12
C ASN A 102 -9.35 9.86 -19.82
N PRO A 103 -8.71 9.00 -20.64
CA PRO A 103 -8.57 7.57 -20.32
C PRO A 103 -7.56 7.37 -19.19
N TYR A 104 -7.86 6.47 -18.25
CA TYR A 104 -6.98 6.20 -17.12
C TYR A 104 -6.17 4.93 -17.39
N LEU A 105 -4.85 5.06 -17.43
CA LEU A 105 -3.90 3.96 -17.60
C LEU A 105 -3.91 3.07 -16.36
N PHE A 106 -3.96 3.69 -15.18
CA PHE A 106 -3.98 3.02 -13.90
C PHE A 106 -4.61 3.91 -12.84
N TYR A 107 -4.93 3.38 -11.66
CA TYR A 107 -5.65 4.10 -10.61
C TYR A 107 -5.01 5.45 -10.24
N TRP A 108 -3.68 5.58 -10.24
CA TRP A 108 -3.01 6.85 -9.94
C TRP A 108 -2.68 7.72 -11.14
N VAL A 109 -2.65 7.15 -12.35
CA VAL A 109 -2.11 7.86 -13.52
C VAL A 109 -3.05 7.80 -14.71
N ILE A 110 -3.22 8.96 -15.35
CA ILE A 110 -4.11 9.15 -16.49
C ILE A 110 -3.48 8.50 -17.73
N CYS A 111 -2.42 9.07 -18.25
CA CYS A 111 -1.75 8.56 -19.43
C CYS A 111 -0.30 9.02 -19.44
N VAL A 112 0.46 8.54 -20.42
CA VAL A 112 1.75 9.14 -20.75
C VAL A 112 1.52 10.60 -21.12
N ALA A 113 2.30 11.50 -20.52
CA ALA A 113 2.25 12.92 -20.83
C ALA A 113 2.57 13.14 -22.31
N ASP A 114 1.81 14.02 -22.99
CA ASP A 114 2.20 14.40 -24.34
C ASP A 114 3.55 15.13 -24.32
N PRO A 115 4.30 15.18 -25.44
CA PRO A 115 5.70 15.59 -25.39
C PRO A 115 5.93 17.00 -24.86
N ASP A 116 5.02 17.95 -25.08
CA ASP A 116 5.18 19.33 -24.59
C ASP A 116 5.06 19.40 -23.06
N HIS A 117 4.13 18.63 -22.47
CA HIS A 117 3.96 18.52 -21.02
C HIS A 117 5.04 17.63 -20.37
N LEU A 118 5.54 16.62 -21.09
CA LEU A 118 6.61 15.74 -20.63
C LEU A 118 7.87 16.53 -20.26
N VAL A 119 8.26 17.51 -21.08
CA VAL A 119 9.44 18.37 -20.84
C VAL A 119 9.10 19.69 -20.13
N ASP A 120 7.90 19.80 -19.55
CA ASP A 120 7.33 21.01 -18.93
C ASP A 120 7.58 22.30 -19.73
N SER A 121 7.33 22.26 -21.04
CA SER A 121 7.67 23.38 -21.95
C SER A 121 6.97 24.71 -21.64
N GLU A 122 5.92 24.68 -20.80
CA GLU A 122 5.14 25.84 -20.37
C GLU A 122 5.36 26.22 -18.89
N GLY A 123 6.25 25.51 -18.16
CA GLY A 123 6.54 25.78 -16.74
C GLY A 123 5.34 25.56 -15.81
N MET A 124 4.49 24.60 -16.15
CA MET A 124 3.18 24.34 -15.54
C MET A 124 3.27 23.49 -14.26
N TYR A 125 4.28 22.62 -14.14
CA TYR A 125 4.31 21.61 -13.07
C TYR A 125 5.26 21.94 -11.91
N VAL A 126 5.92 23.09 -11.95
CA VAL A 126 6.89 23.50 -10.93
C VAL A 126 7.92 22.37 -10.70
N LEU A 127 8.30 21.67 -11.77
CA LEU A 127 9.60 21.00 -11.82
C LEU A 127 10.64 22.06 -12.21
N ASP A 128 10.60 23.22 -11.53
CA ASP A 128 11.49 24.37 -11.71
C ASP A 128 12.84 24.03 -11.09
N ILE A 129 13.44 22.98 -11.64
CA ILE A 129 14.77 22.47 -11.42
C ILE A 129 15.64 23.06 -12.53
N ASP A 130 15.39 24.33 -12.89
CA ASP A 130 15.94 25.10 -14.01
C ASP A 130 17.50 25.19 -14.00
N GLU A 131 18.17 24.51 -13.07
CA GLU A 131 19.62 24.39 -12.98
C GLU A 131 20.17 22.94 -13.10
N ASP A 132 19.32 21.89 -13.03
CA ASP A 132 19.78 20.50 -13.21
C ASP A 132 19.64 20.05 -14.67
N GLU A 133 20.72 20.18 -15.41
CA GLU A 133 20.92 19.50 -16.69
C GLU A 133 21.60 18.15 -16.48
N THR A 134 21.27 17.17 -17.32
CA THR A 134 22.09 15.96 -17.46
C THR A 134 23.48 16.33 -17.97
N GLU A 135 24.45 15.42 -17.87
CA GLU A 135 25.78 15.59 -18.51
C GLU A 135 25.71 15.93 -20.01
N ASP A 136 24.65 15.50 -20.70
CA ASP A 136 24.41 15.74 -22.12
C ASP A 136 23.61 17.04 -22.43
N GLY A 137 23.34 17.88 -21.42
CA GLY A 137 22.61 19.14 -21.58
C GLY A 137 21.09 19.00 -21.80
N LEU A 138 20.51 17.85 -21.45
CA LEU A 138 19.07 17.63 -21.42
C LEU A 138 18.49 18.10 -20.07
N PRO A 139 17.18 18.45 -19.99
CA PRO A 139 16.50 18.59 -18.70
C PRO A 139 16.64 17.30 -17.91
N ARG A 140 17.13 17.33 -16.67
CA ARG A 140 17.34 16.09 -15.90
C ARG A 140 16.06 15.35 -15.61
N TYR A 141 14.97 16.05 -15.30
CA TYR A 141 13.70 15.45 -14.89
C TYR A 141 12.59 15.75 -15.89
N VAL A 142 11.79 14.74 -16.20
CA VAL A 142 10.64 14.86 -17.11
C VAL A 142 9.41 14.17 -16.50
N LEU A 143 8.22 14.69 -16.79
CA LEU A 143 6.97 14.09 -16.33
C LEU A 143 6.53 12.98 -17.30
N LEU A 144 6.67 11.73 -16.90
CA LEU A 144 6.35 10.59 -17.77
C LEU A 144 4.86 10.26 -17.79
N TYR A 145 4.22 10.22 -16.61
CA TYR A 145 2.78 9.96 -16.50
C TYR A 145 2.11 11.02 -15.63
N HIS A 146 1.00 11.59 -16.10
CA HIS A 146 0.20 12.51 -15.29
C HIS A 146 -0.55 11.77 -14.20
N ALA A 147 -0.50 12.29 -12.97
CA ALA A 147 -1.39 11.85 -11.92
C ALA A 147 -2.85 12.20 -12.23
N VAL A 148 -3.76 11.39 -11.71
CA VAL A 148 -5.21 11.61 -11.77
C VAL A 148 -5.60 12.87 -10.99
N HIS A 149 -6.33 13.78 -11.62
CA HIS A 149 -6.73 15.05 -11.01
C HIS A 149 -7.71 14.89 -9.84
N GLU A 150 -8.48 13.81 -9.84
CA GLU A 150 -9.45 13.45 -8.81
C GLU A 150 -8.79 13.01 -7.50
N LEU A 151 -7.47 12.78 -7.48
CA LEU A 151 -6.74 12.42 -6.27
C LEU A 151 -6.38 13.62 -5.37
N GLY A 152 -6.51 14.86 -5.87
CA GLY A 152 -6.27 16.07 -5.07
C GLY A 152 -5.83 17.28 -5.88
N GLY A 153 -5.49 18.38 -5.18
CA GLY A 153 -4.84 19.54 -5.78
C GLY A 153 -3.36 19.28 -6.08
N HIS A 154 -2.74 20.10 -6.94
CA HIS A 154 -1.28 20.12 -7.18
C HIS A 154 -0.66 18.76 -7.53
N GLN A 155 -1.36 17.97 -8.34
CA GLN A 155 -0.91 16.64 -8.74
C GLN A 155 0.24 16.71 -9.75
N ILE A 156 1.21 15.80 -9.62
CA ILE A 156 2.33 15.66 -10.54
C ILE A 156 2.18 14.34 -11.29
N GLY A 157 2.52 13.22 -10.64
CA GLY A 157 2.52 11.90 -11.24
C GLY A 157 3.90 11.27 -11.25
N LEU A 158 4.20 10.49 -12.28
CA LEU A 158 5.46 9.75 -12.34
C LEU A 158 6.53 10.58 -13.04
N VAL A 159 7.56 10.97 -12.29
CA VAL A 159 8.73 11.71 -12.78
C VAL A 159 9.81 10.73 -13.20
N TYR A 160 10.49 11.00 -14.31
CA TYR A 160 11.61 10.23 -14.83
C TYR A 160 12.90 11.07 -14.80
N ASP A 161 13.95 10.54 -14.17
CA ASP A 161 15.30 11.09 -14.16
C ASP A 161 16.02 10.58 -15.44
N GLN A 162 16.21 11.47 -16.41
CA GLN A 162 16.86 11.17 -17.69
C GLN A 162 18.33 10.80 -17.54
N GLN A 163 19.01 11.27 -16.49
CA GLN A 163 20.42 10.93 -16.24
C GLN A 163 20.56 9.51 -15.72
N ARG A 164 19.70 9.12 -14.76
CA ARG A 164 19.74 7.78 -14.15
C ARG A 164 18.88 6.74 -14.83
N ARG A 165 17.95 7.18 -15.69
CA ARG A 165 16.90 6.35 -16.32
C ARG A 165 16.02 5.64 -15.28
N ARG A 166 15.67 6.36 -14.21
CA ARG A 166 14.85 5.87 -13.09
C ARG A 166 13.61 6.74 -12.92
N VAL A 167 12.62 6.23 -12.20
CA VAL A 167 11.36 6.92 -11.92
C VAL A 167 11.07 7.05 -10.43
N ALA A 168 10.38 8.12 -10.08
CA ALA A 168 9.77 8.33 -8.77
C ALA A 168 8.31 8.76 -8.96
N LEU A 169 7.42 8.44 -8.02
CA LEU A 169 5.99 8.76 -8.09
C LEU A 169 5.58 9.76 -6.99
N PRO A 170 6.00 11.04 -7.06
CA PRO A 170 5.41 12.09 -6.24
C PRO A 170 4.00 12.38 -6.76
N LEU A 171 2.96 11.85 -6.12
CA LEU A 171 1.58 12.06 -6.58
C LEU A 171 1.17 13.54 -6.55
N ALA A 172 1.74 14.31 -5.63
CA ALA A 172 1.46 15.73 -5.43
C ALA A 172 2.76 16.52 -5.15
N THR A 173 2.72 17.83 -5.36
CA THR A 173 3.88 18.73 -5.20
C THR A 173 4.51 18.67 -3.81
N GLU A 174 3.71 18.50 -2.76
CA GLU A 174 4.18 18.31 -1.38
C GLU A 174 5.08 17.08 -1.21
N TYR A 175 5.01 16.10 -2.12
CA TYR A 175 5.86 14.92 -2.06
C TYR A 175 7.19 15.05 -2.81
N LEU A 176 7.42 16.15 -3.53
CA LEU A 176 8.68 16.36 -4.24
C LEU A 176 9.88 16.39 -3.29
N GLU A 177 9.70 16.91 -2.07
CA GLU A 177 10.76 16.96 -1.05
C GLU A 177 11.25 15.58 -0.60
N TYR A 178 10.50 14.50 -0.85
CA TYR A 178 10.92 13.13 -0.51
C TYR A 178 11.69 12.44 -1.64
N VAL A 179 11.75 13.04 -2.83
CA VAL A 179 12.35 12.43 -4.01
C VAL A 179 13.39 13.32 -4.68
N ILE A 180 13.38 14.63 -4.42
CA ILE A 180 14.33 15.61 -4.98
C ILE A 180 15.07 16.30 -3.82
N PRO A 181 16.41 16.47 -3.91
CA PRO A 181 17.26 16.09 -5.03
C PRO A 181 17.49 14.57 -5.11
N ALA A 182 17.51 14.01 -6.31
CA ALA A 182 17.60 12.57 -6.51
C ALA A 182 18.89 11.93 -5.95
N ASP A 183 19.96 12.72 -5.85
CA ASP A 183 21.23 12.31 -5.23
C ASP A 183 21.11 12.04 -3.71
N GLU A 184 20.14 12.65 -3.04
CA GLU A 184 19.91 12.48 -1.59
C GLU A 184 18.82 11.44 -1.28
N HIS A 185 18.05 11.05 -2.30
CA HIS A 185 16.88 10.16 -2.19
C HIS A 185 16.96 8.96 -3.15
N GLU A 186 18.16 8.45 -3.44
CA GLU A 186 18.38 7.40 -4.43
C GLU A 186 17.52 6.14 -4.20
N ASP A 187 17.21 5.83 -2.95
CA ASP A 187 16.32 4.73 -2.53
C ASP A 187 14.87 4.89 -2.98
N ARG A 188 14.49 6.08 -3.46
CA ARG A 188 13.14 6.43 -3.94
C ARG A 188 13.01 6.41 -5.46
N TRP A 189 14.12 6.24 -6.16
CA TRP A 189 14.18 6.18 -7.61
C TRP A 189 14.35 4.73 -8.06
N HIS A 190 13.35 4.23 -8.77
CA HIS A 190 13.26 2.83 -9.18
C HIS A 190 13.34 2.68 -10.71
N PRO A 191 13.79 1.53 -11.23
CA PRO A 191 13.62 1.21 -12.65
C PRO A 191 12.14 1.30 -13.07
N LEU A 192 11.86 1.74 -14.30
CA LEU A 192 10.47 1.88 -14.78
C LEU A 192 9.74 0.52 -14.80
N GLU A 193 10.43 -0.56 -15.17
CA GLU A 193 9.88 -1.92 -15.14
C GLU A 193 9.49 -2.36 -13.73
N SER A 194 10.17 -1.88 -12.68
CA SER A 194 9.82 -2.16 -11.29
C SER A 194 8.51 -1.45 -10.93
N MET A 195 8.36 -0.18 -11.30
CA MET A 195 7.12 0.58 -11.07
C MET A 195 5.92 -0.03 -11.80
N LEU A 196 6.09 -0.42 -13.07
CA LEU A 196 5.02 -1.02 -13.86
C LEU A 196 4.66 -2.43 -13.38
N SER A 197 5.67 -3.27 -13.08
CA SER A 197 5.44 -4.60 -12.52
C SER A 197 4.70 -4.51 -11.20
N ASN A 198 5.04 -3.51 -10.41
CA ASN A 198 4.40 -3.24 -9.15
C ASN A 198 2.90 -2.93 -9.30
N TRP A 199 2.53 -2.01 -10.20
CA TRP A 199 1.12 -1.73 -10.48
C TRP A 199 0.35 -2.96 -10.97
N ILE A 200 1.01 -3.82 -11.74
CA ILE A 200 0.43 -5.08 -12.20
C ILE A 200 0.25 -6.06 -11.04
N GLU A 201 1.19 -6.12 -10.10
CA GLU A 201 1.09 -6.96 -8.91
C GLU A 201 -0.11 -6.56 -8.04
N ILE A 202 -0.37 -5.25 -7.88
CA ILE A 202 -1.53 -4.71 -7.17
C ILE A 202 -2.85 -5.14 -7.84
N ILE A 203 -2.88 -5.18 -9.18
CA ILE A 203 -4.00 -5.73 -9.93
C ILE A 203 -4.12 -7.23 -9.69
N SER A 204 -3.00 -7.95 -9.66
CA SER A 204 -2.97 -9.40 -9.49
C SER A 204 -3.48 -9.83 -8.11
N VAL A 205 -3.15 -9.10 -7.04
CA VAL A 205 -3.66 -9.38 -5.68
C VAL A 205 -5.11 -8.94 -5.50
N GLY A 206 -5.67 -8.24 -6.49
CA GLY A 206 -7.05 -7.77 -6.50
C GLY A 206 -7.26 -6.53 -5.64
N LYS A 207 -6.19 -5.80 -5.29
CA LYS A 207 -6.30 -4.54 -4.56
C LYS A 207 -6.84 -3.43 -5.46
N ILE A 208 -6.41 -3.40 -6.72
CA ILE A 208 -7.04 -2.62 -7.78
C ILE A 208 -7.69 -3.59 -8.76
N VAL A 209 -8.96 -3.37 -9.10
CA VAL A 209 -9.68 -4.22 -10.05
C VAL A 209 -10.15 -3.38 -11.23
N PRO A 210 -9.89 -3.81 -12.47
CA PRO A 210 -10.51 -3.21 -13.64
C PRO A 210 -11.99 -3.66 -13.69
N ASP A 211 -12.90 -2.77 -13.31
CA ASP A 211 -14.34 -2.98 -13.25
C ASP A 211 -15.04 -1.74 -13.79
N GLY A 212 -16.03 -1.91 -14.66
CA GLY A 212 -16.72 -0.79 -15.28
C GLY A 212 -17.43 0.08 -14.24
N CYS A 213 -17.45 1.40 -14.44
CA CYS A 213 -18.04 2.39 -13.52
C CYS A 213 -19.58 2.34 -13.37
N ASP A 214 -20.27 1.33 -13.92
CA ASP A 214 -21.74 1.27 -13.89
C ASP A 214 -22.28 1.11 -12.45
N GLY A 215 -22.77 2.22 -11.88
CA GLY A 215 -23.46 2.25 -10.59
C GLY A 215 -22.60 2.67 -9.38
N TRP A 216 -21.35 3.09 -9.59
CA TRP A 216 -20.42 3.43 -8.51
C TRP A 216 -20.34 4.93 -8.20
N ARG A 217 -19.94 5.30 -6.98
CA ARG A 217 -19.67 6.70 -6.63
C ARG A 217 -18.33 7.13 -7.23
N LYS A 218 -18.20 8.44 -7.50
CA LYS A 218 -17.00 9.09 -8.09
C LYS A 218 -15.67 8.79 -7.36
N TRP A 219 -15.73 8.36 -6.09
CA TRP A 219 -14.55 8.09 -5.25
C TRP A 219 -14.20 6.60 -5.13
N ASP A 220 -15.11 5.70 -5.50
CA ASP A 220 -14.89 4.24 -5.39
C ASP A 220 -14.14 3.69 -6.61
N ALA A 221 -14.28 4.36 -7.77
CA ALA A 221 -13.68 3.99 -9.03
C ALA A 221 -13.24 5.22 -9.83
N LEU A 222 -12.02 5.15 -10.35
CA LEU A 222 -11.43 6.13 -11.26
C LEU A 222 -11.43 5.53 -12.67
N ASP A 223 -12.39 5.98 -13.50
CA ASP A 223 -12.72 5.44 -14.84
C ASP A 223 -13.09 3.95 -14.84
N VAL A 224 -12.11 3.06 -14.87
CA VAL A 224 -12.34 1.61 -14.80
C VAL A 224 -11.59 0.96 -13.64
N TRP A 225 -10.84 1.73 -12.87
CA TRP A 225 -9.99 1.21 -11.82
C TRP A 225 -10.68 1.41 -10.47
N ARG A 226 -11.09 0.31 -9.86
CA ARG A 226 -11.73 0.29 -8.55
C ARG A 226 -10.73 -0.08 -7.47
N TRP A 227 -10.69 0.69 -6.39
CA TRP A 227 -9.86 0.39 -5.22
C TRP A 227 -10.63 -0.50 -4.24
N ASN A 228 -10.11 -1.70 -3.97
CA ASN A 228 -10.69 -2.59 -2.97
C ASN A 228 -10.11 -2.29 -1.57
N PRO A 229 -10.95 -2.18 -0.53
CA PRO A 229 -10.46 -2.13 0.85
C PRO A 229 -9.55 -3.31 1.17
N PHE A 230 -9.90 -4.52 0.70
CA PHE A 230 -9.05 -5.70 0.69
C PHE A 230 -9.60 -6.76 -0.29
N GLY A 231 -8.75 -7.67 -0.77
CA GLY A 231 -9.13 -8.80 -1.65
C GLY A 231 -8.99 -10.17 -0.99
N SER A 232 -9.59 -11.21 -1.59
CA SER A 232 -9.48 -12.58 -1.06
C SER A 232 -8.05 -13.09 -1.00
N ARG A 233 -7.23 -12.79 -2.03
CA ARG A 233 -5.81 -13.15 -2.08
C ARG A 233 -5.02 -12.52 -0.92
N GLN A 234 -5.33 -11.27 -0.56
CA GLN A 234 -4.69 -10.61 0.58
C GLN A 234 -5.05 -11.30 1.91
N VAL A 235 -6.30 -11.77 2.05
CA VAL A 235 -6.70 -12.58 3.22
C VAL A 235 -5.98 -13.93 3.20
N ASP A 236 -5.91 -14.60 2.04
CA ASP A 236 -5.23 -15.89 1.88
C ASP A 236 -3.75 -15.79 2.29
N SER A 237 -3.04 -14.79 1.77
CA SER A 237 -1.63 -14.56 2.09
C SER A 237 -1.41 -14.21 3.57
N ALA A 238 -2.28 -13.38 4.17
CA ALA A 238 -2.19 -13.07 5.60
C ALA A 238 -2.47 -14.28 6.49
N VAL A 239 -3.41 -15.16 6.12
CA VAL A 239 -3.65 -16.45 6.80
C VAL A 239 -2.41 -17.32 6.70
N GLN A 240 -1.82 -17.44 5.51
CA GLN A 240 -0.60 -18.22 5.31
C GLN A 240 0.58 -17.69 6.14
N ALA A 241 0.82 -16.38 6.15
CA ALA A 241 1.89 -15.76 6.92
C ALA A 241 1.67 -15.97 8.43
N PHE A 242 0.43 -15.85 8.90
CA PHE A 242 0.06 -16.14 10.29
C PHE A 242 0.33 -17.61 10.67
N ASP A 243 -0.06 -18.55 9.81
CA ASP A 243 0.13 -19.98 10.05
C ASP A 243 1.62 -20.35 10.10
N GLN A 244 2.44 -19.74 9.24
CA GLN A 244 3.89 -19.90 9.21
C GLN A 244 4.56 -19.31 10.46
N LEU A 245 4.19 -18.11 10.90
CA LEU A 245 4.64 -17.54 12.17
C LEU A 245 4.29 -18.46 13.33
N THR A 246 3.04 -18.92 13.39
CA THR A 246 2.56 -19.82 14.44
C THR A 246 3.35 -21.13 14.44
N ALA A 247 3.64 -21.70 13.26
CA ALA A 247 4.45 -22.91 13.14
C ALA A 247 5.91 -22.68 13.60
N ALA A 248 6.49 -21.52 13.26
CA ALA A 248 7.85 -21.18 13.66
C ALA A 248 8.00 -21.05 15.19
N ILE A 249 7.00 -20.49 15.87
CA ILE A 249 6.94 -20.40 17.34
C ILE A 249 6.76 -21.80 17.94
N GLU A 250 5.73 -22.55 17.53
CA GLU A 250 5.42 -23.88 18.08
C GLU A 250 6.59 -24.87 17.92
N ALA A 251 7.31 -24.83 16.78
CA ALA A 251 8.47 -25.67 16.54
C ALA A 251 9.65 -25.40 17.50
N ARG A 252 9.68 -24.22 18.13
CA ARG A 252 10.70 -23.81 19.10
C ARG A 252 10.25 -23.96 20.55
N MET A 253 8.99 -24.33 20.78
CA MET A 253 8.46 -24.55 22.13
C MET A 253 8.70 -25.99 22.62
N PRO A 254 8.82 -26.20 23.94
CA PRO A 254 8.77 -27.53 24.51
C PRO A 254 7.43 -28.21 24.19
N ALA A 255 7.46 -29.45 23.71
CA ALA A 255 6.24 -30.18 23.34
C ALA A 255 5.23 -30.32 24.49
N SER A 256 5.70 -30.34 25.74
CA SER A 256 4.86 -30.38 26.95
C SER A 256 4.17 -29.07 27.29
N ALA A 257 4.61 -27.95 26.70
CA ALA A 257 4.07 -26.62 26.94
C ALA A 257 3.04 -26.18 25.89
N LEU A 258 2.94 -26.92 24.77
CA LEU A 258 1.95 -26.66 23.73
C LEU A 258 0.52 -26.87 24.27
N LEU A 259 -0.32 -25.85 24.12
CA LEU A 259 -1.74 -25.91 24.49
C LEU A 259 -2.47 -27.01 23.70
N ALA A 260 -3.46 -27.62 24.34
CA ALA A 260 -4.43 -28.48 23.66
C ALA A 260 -5.40 -27.61 22.87
N VAL A 261 -5.70 -28.00 21.64
CA VAL A 261 -6.69 -27.34 20.79
C VAL A 261 -7.79 -28.35 20.52
N ASP A 262 -9.04 -27.91 20.61
CA ASP A 262 -10.18 -28.72 20.23
C ASP A 262 -10.24 -28.82 18.71
N ASP A 263 -9.92 -29.98 18.15
CA ASP A 263 -10.23 -30.28 16.76
C ASP A 263 -11.76 -30.38 16.60
N THR A 264 -12.26 -29.90 15.46
CA THR A 264 -13.67 -30.08 15.12
C THR A 264 -13.99 -31.57 14.95
N ALA A 265 -15.28 -31.93 15.01
CA ALA A 265 -15.73 -33.31 14.88
C ALA A 265 -15.27 -33.99 13.56
N ASP A 266 -14.93 -33.18 12.54
CA ASP A 266 -14.47 -33.61 11.22
C ASP A 266 -12.94 -33.67 11.11
N GLY A 267 -12.20 -33.43 12.19
CA GLY A 267 -10.74 -33.47 12.24
C GLY A 267 -10.04 -32.20 11.72
N GLU A 268 -10.80 -31.16 11.39
CA GLU A 268 -10.25 -29.84 11.04
C GLU A 268 -9.97 -29.02 12.30
N THR A 269 -8.82 -28.35 12.36
CA THR A 269 -8.46 -27.48 13.49
C THR A 269 -9.43 -26.30 13.56
N ARG A 270 -10.03 -26.08 14.73
CA ARG A 270 -10.94 -24.95 14.96
C ARG A 270 -10.22 -23.61 14.67
N PRO A 271 -10.85 -22.68 13.92
CA PRO A 271 -10.30 -21.34 13.71
C PRO A 271 -10.28 -20.55 15.02
N LEU A 272 -9.42 -19.53 15.09
CA LEU A 272 -9.26 -18.73 16.31
C LEU A 272 -10.59 -18.14 16.81
N PHE A 273 -11.47 -17.70 15.90
CA PHE A 273 -12.83 -17.30 16.24
C PHE A 273 -13.87 -17.82 15.25
N THR A 274 -15.06 -18.10 15.75
CA THR A 274 -16.26 -18.29 14.94
C THR A 274 -16.94 -16.96 14.60
N ASN A 275 -17.78 -16.95 13.57
CA ASN A 275 -18.57 -15.76 13.24
C ASN A 275 -19.45 -15.27 14.39
N ALA A 276 -20.02 -16.18 15.19
CA ALA A 276 -20.87 -15.84 16.33
C ALA A 276 -20.09 -15.20 17.51
N GLU A 277 -18.85 -15.63 17.73
CA GLU A 277 -17.96 -15.01 18.72
C GLU A 277 -17.58 -13.58 18.29
N LEU A 278 -17.26 -13.37 17.02
CA LEU A 278 -16.99 -12.04 16.48
C LEU A 278 -18.23 -11.13 16.46
N ASP A 279 -19.43 -11.70 16.31
CA ASP A 279 -20.70 -10.96 16.45
C ASP A 279 -20.90 -10.47 17.89
N THR A 280 -20.55 -11.30 18.87
CA THR A 280 -20.59 -10.93 20.30
C THR A 280 -19.61 -9.80 20.61
N ALA A 281 -18.47 -9.76 19.92
CA ALA A 281 -17.49 -8.69 19.98
C ALA A 281 -17.84 -7.46 19.11
N MET A 282 -19.00 -7.45 18.44
CA MET A 282 -19.45 -6.39 17.53
C MET A 282 -18.47 -6.10 16.38
N VAL A 283 -17.64 -7.05 15.99
CA VAL A 283 -16.73 -6.90 14.85
C VAL A 283 -17.56 -6.81 13.56
N PRO A 284 -17.32 -5.85 12.66
CA PRO A 284 -18.10 -5.69 11.43
C PRO A 284 -18.17 -6.97 10.59
N LYS A 285 -19.30 -7.16 9.88
CA LYS A 285 -19.55 -8.34 9.05
C LYS A 285 -18.66 -8.42 7.83
N VAL A 286 -18.31 -7.27 7.27
CA VAL A 286 -17.44 -7.14 6.10
C VAL A 286 -16.21 -6.35 6.53
N CYS A 287 -15.21 -7.04 7.08
CA CYS A 287 -13.91 -6.44 7.34
C CYS A 287 -12.79 -7.47 7.22
N PHE A 288 -11.58 -6.98 6.99
CA PHE A 288 -10.40 -7.81 6.83
C PHE A 288 -10.12 -8.63 8.10
N ALA A 289 -10.18 -7.98 9.28
CA ALA A 289 -9.92 -8.63 10.57
C ALA A 289 -10.83 -9.84 10.79
N ARG A 290 -12.13 -9.74 10.51
CA ARG A 290 -13.06 -10.89 10.57
C ARG A 290 -12.67 -11.98 9.59
N SER A 291 -12.34 -11.60 8.35
CA SER A 291 -11.96 -12.55 7.30
C SER A 291 -10.70 -13.33 7.67
N LEU A 292 -9.72 -12.68 8.29
CA LEU A 292 -8.50 -13.30 8.82
C LEU A 292 -8.81 -14.21 10.03
N LEU A 293 -9.45 -13.66 11.06
CA LEU A 293 -9.65 -14.32 12.37
C LEU A 293 -10.55 -15.57 12.32
N THR A 294 -11.41 -15.67 11.31
CA THR A 294 -12.26 -16.84 11.07
C THR A 294 -11.58 -17.95 10.27
N ARG A 295 -10.35 -17.72 9.80
CA ARG A 295 -9.61 -18.63 8.92
C ARG A 295 -8.27 -19.09 9.49
N VAL A 296 -7.63 -18.26 10.30
CA VAL A 296 -6.38 -18.65 10.97
C VAL A 296 -6.64 -19.75 12.00
N ARG A 297 -5.71 -20.70 12.07
CA ARG A 297 -5.76 -21.76 13.08
C ARG A 297 -5.58 -21.18 14.49
N THR A 298 -6.13 -21.86 15.50
CA THR A 298 -5.90 -21.50 16.90
C THR A 298 -4.43 -21.81 17.28
N PRO A 299 -3.62 -20.80 17.68
CA PRO A 299 -2.24 -21.03 18.11
C PRO A 299 -2.14 -21.92 19.36
N ARG A 300 -1.09 -22.73 19.48
CA ARG A 300 -0.88 -23.59 20.66
C ARG A 300 -0.05 -22.93 21.77
N PHE A 301 -0.07 -21.60 21.82
CA PHE A 301 0.69 -20.77 22.76
C PHE A 301 -0.09 -19.51 23.11
N THR A 302 0.34 -18.79 24.14
CA THR A 302 -0.37 -17.62 24.64
C THR A 302 0.24 -16.29 24.21
N ILE A 303 1.52 -16.24 23.84
CA ILE A 303 2.26 -15.02 23.48
C ILE A 303 2.81 -15.10 22.06
N ILE A 304 2.33 -14.23 21.15
CA ILE A 304 2.68 -14.26 19.72
C ILE A 304 3.89 -13.39 19.36
N ALA A 305 4.11 -12.33 20.13
CA ALA A 305 5.22 -11.39 20.02
C ALA A 305 5.51 -10.85 21.44
N PRO A 306 6.66 -10.20 21.69
CA PRO A 306 7.03 -9.78 23.04
C PRO A 306 5.92 -8.96 23.71
N GLY A 307 5.34 -9.51 24.77
CA GLY A 307 4.23 -8.92 25.53
C GLY A 307 2.87 -8.83 24.83
N LEU A 308 2.64 -9.49 23.68
CA LEU A 308 1.36 -9.50 22.97
C LEU A 308 0.65 -10.87 23.08
N GLU A 309 -0.59 -10.86 23.58
CA GLU A 309 -1.37 -12.08 23.86
C GLU A 309 -2.21 -12.55 22.68
N VAL A 310 -2.24 -13.87 22.47
CA VAL A 310 -3.24 -14.54 21.62
C VAL A 310 -4.58 -14.60 22.38
N PRO A 311 -5.69 -14.08 21.83
CA PRO A 311 -6.96 -14.03 22.52
C PRO A 311 -7.73 -15.36 22.42
N HIS A 312 -7.35 -16.35 23.25
CA HIS A 312 -8.02 -17.67 23.29
C HIS A 312 -9.45 -17.67 23.84
N ASP A 313 -9.80 -16.64 24.61
CA ASP A 313 -11.11 -16.52 25.27
C ASP A 313 -11.95 -15.46 24.54
N ALA A 314 -13.01 -15.92 23.85
CA ALA A 314 -13.91 -15.06 23.08
C ALA A 314 -14.65 -14.01 23.93
N ALA A 315 -14.99 -14.32 25.18
CA ALA A 315 -15.65 -13.36 26.07
C ALA A 315 -14.67 -12.27 26.51
N GLN A 316 -13.42 -12.64 26.81
CA GLN A 316 -12.37 -11.67 27.09
C GLN A 316 -12.00 -10.84 25.87
N PHE A 317 -11.93 -11.46 24.68
CA PHE A 317 -11.72 -10.76 23.42
C PHE A 317 -12.78 -9.68 23.20
N ALA A 318 -14.07 -10.03 23.34
CA ALA A 318 -15.18 -9.10 23.21
C ALA A 318 -15.12 -7.96 24.24
N ALA A 319 -14.82 -8.28 25.50
CA ALA A 319 -14.72 -7.28 26.58
C ALA A 319 -13.54 -6.31 26.42
N ARG A 320 -12.54 -6.66 25.60
CA ARG A 320 -11.35 -5.84 25.32
C ARG A 320 -11.49 -4.97 24.06
N GLN A 321 -12.64 -4.94 23.38
CA GLN A 321 -12.81 -4.12 22.18
C GLN A 321 -13.31 -2.70 22.52
N PRO A 322 -12.44 -1.67 22.54
CA PRO A 322 -12.84 -0.32 22.90
C PRO A 322 -13.68 0.36 21.82
N PHE A 323 -13.50 0.01 20.54
CA PHE A 323 -14.06 0.79 19.42
C PHE A 323 -15.23 0.11 18.72
N THR A 324 -15.28 -1.22 18.65
CA THR A 324 -16.36 -1.96 17.96
C THR A 324 -17.71 -1.84 18.66
N THR A 325 -17.71 -1.45 19.94
CA THR A 325 -18.90 -1.30 20.79
C THR A 325 -19.42 0.14 20.85
N ILE A 326 -18.66 1.11 20.31
CA ILE A 326 -19.06 2.51 20.27
C ILE A 326 -20.03 2.68 19.09
N PRO A 327 -21.24 3.24 19.31
CA PRO A 327 -22.09 3.64 18.20
C PRO A 327 -21.35 4.68 17.36
N HIS A 328 -20.85 4.26 16.20
CA HIS A 328 -20.34 5.20 15.22
C HIS A 328 -21.55 5.97 14.72
N GLY A 329 -21.62 7.26 15.05
CA GLY A 329 -22.71 8.09 14.55
C GLY A 329 -22.76 7.94 13.04
N ASN A 330 -23.96 7.72 12.49
CA ASN A 330 -24.22 8.15 11.11
C ASN A 330 -23.74 9.59 11.07
N SER A 331 -22.56 9.85 10.52
CA SER A 331 -22.13 11.20 10.21
C SER A 331 -23.03 11.64 9.06
N GLY A 332 -24.25 12.01 9.42
CA GLY A 332 -25.13 12.88 8.66
C GLY A 332 -24.57 14.30 8.61
N ASP A 333 -23.24 14.44 8.55
CA ASP A 333 -22.64 15.58 7.90
C ASP A 333 -22.94 15.39 6.42
N VAL A 334 -24.12 15.88 6.04
CA VAL A 334 -24.45 16.20 4.67
C VAL A 334 -23.31 17.11 4.21
N TYR A 335 -22.36 16.58 3.46
CA TYR A 335 -21.53 17.42 2.62
C TYR A 335 -22.50 18.11 1.67
N VAL A 336 -22.77 19.38 1.98
CA VAL A 336 -23.47 20.26 1.07
C VAL A 336 -22.39 20.69 0.08
N ASP A 337 -22.43 20.15 -1.13
CA ASP A 337 -21.59 20.66 -2.21
C ASP A 337 -21.85 22.17 -2.38
N ILE A 338 -20.91 22.87 -3.01
CA ILE A 338 -20.96 24.32 -3.28
C ILE A 338 -22.28 24.74 -3.97
N ASP A 339 -22.97 23.80 -4.61
CA ASP A 339 -24.25 23.96 -5.29
C ASP A 339 -25.51 23.69 -4.44
N GLY A 340 -25.37 23.41 -3.13
CA GLY A 340 -26.51 23.35 -2.21
C GLY A 340 -27.33 22.06 -2.21
N ASN A 341 -26.91 21.02 -2.93
CA ASN A 341 -27.63 19.74 -3.00
C ASN A 341 -27.06 18.73 -1.99
N GLY A 342 -27.82 18.47 -0.93
CA GLY A 342 -27.52 17.40 0.01
C GLY A 342 -27.91 16.04 -0.56
N HIS A 343 -26.92 15.19 -0.84
CA HIS A 343 -27.16 13.79 -1.18
C HIS A 343 -27.27 12.95 0.09
N GLY A 344 -28.47 12.92 0.68
CA GLY A 344 -28.83 11.85 1.61
C GLY A 344 -29.15 10.59 0.80
N ASP A 345 -28.44 9.48 1.09
CA ASP A 345 -28.88 8.07 0.99
C ASP A 345 -27.73 7.10 1.44
N ASP A 346 -27.51 7.06 2.76
CA ASP A 346 -27.66 5.94 3.72
C ASP A 346 -27.16 4.48 3.54
N GLU A 347 -26.23 4.10 2.64
CA GLU A 347 -25.62 2.73 2.71
C GLU A 347 -24.09 2.63 2.64
N SER A 348 -23.34 3.64 2.18
CA SER A 348 -21.89 3.52 1.96
C SER A 348 -21.00 4.36 2.88
N ASN A 349 -21.55 4.92 3.95
CA ASN A 349 -20.78 5.68 4.95
C ASN A 349 -20.19 4.73 6.04
N GLU A 350 -20.03 3.44 5.71
CA GLU A 350 -19.64 2.40 6.66
C GLU A 350 -18.23 2.65 7.18
N LEU A 351 -18.15 3.04 8.44
CA LEU A 351 -16.92 3.14 9.20
C LEU A 351 -16.59 1.76 9.76
N ILE A 352 -15.44 1.21 9.37
CA ILE A 352 -14.89 -0.01 9.96
C ILE A 352 -14.00 0.44 11.14
N PRO A 353 -14.39 0.18 12.40
CA PRO A 353 -13.54 0.46 13.55
C PRO A 353 -12.30 -0.43 13.59
N PRO A 354 -11.23 0.02 14.26
CA PRO A 354 -10.07 -0.80 14.51
C PRO A 354 -10.42 -1.88 15.53
N VAL A 355 -10.07 -3.14 15.22
CA VAL A 355 -10.26 -4.31 16.08
C VAL A 355 -8.95 -4.60 16.80
N LEU A 356 -8.96 -4.70 18.13
CA LEU A 356 -7.79 -5.13 18.90
C LEU A 356 -7.58 -6.64 18.69
N ILE A 357 -6.58 -7.00 17.89
CA ILE A 357 -6.26 -8.39 17.53
C ILE A 357 -5.43 -9.03 18.63
N PHE A 358 -4.29 -8.43 19.01
CA PHE A 358 -3.41 -8.93 20.07
C PHE A 358 -3.17 -7.83 21.11
N ALA A 359 -3.72 -8.02 22.32
CA ALA A 359 -3.59 -7.06 23.40
C ALA A 359 -2.25 -7.20 24.14
N ALA A 360 -1.72 -6.10 24.65
CA ALA A 360 -0.57 -6.14 25.55
C ALA A 360 -0.92 -6.88 26.86
N SER A 361 -0.08 -7.83 27.29
CA SER A 361 -0.31 -8.66 28.48
C SER A 361 -0.45 -7.85 29.77
N GLU A 362 0.30 -6.74 29.87
CA GLU A 362 0.34 -5.89 31.07
C GLU A 362 -0.85 -4.93 31.18
N LYS A 363 -1.84 -5.02 30.27
CA LYS A 363 -3.05 -4.15 30.24
C LYS A 363 -2.73 -2.65 30.27
N GLN A 364 -1.57 -2.28 29.73
CA GLN A 364 -1.17 -0.88 29.59
C GLN A 364 -2.08 -0.16 28.60
N THR A 365 -2.30 1.13 28.82
CA THR A 365 -3.16 1.97 27.99
C THR A 365 -2.45 3.25 27.60
N VAL A 366 -2.75 3.75 26.41
CA VAL A 366 -2.17 4.93 25.78
C VAL A 366 -3.23 6.01 25.61
N ASN A 367 -2.84 7.26 25.78
CA ASN A 367 -3.72 8.39 25.50
C ASN A 367 -3.40 8.98 24.12
N LEU A 368 -4.12 8.50 23.10
CA LEU A 368 -3.91 8.87 21.70
C LEU A 368 -4.27 10.33 21.38
N TYR A 369 -4.93 11.06 22.30
CA TYR A 369 -5.19 12.50 22.11
C TYR A 369 -3.91 13.35 22.05
N ARG A 370 -2.80 12.83 22.59
CA ARG A 370 -1.52 13.54 22.62
C ARG A 370 -0.65 13.31 21.39
N GLU A 371 -1.08 12.42 20.49
CA GLU A 371 -0.40 12.20 19.21
C GLU A 371 -0.69 13.37 18.27
N PHE A 372 0.32 13.82 17.52
CA PHE A 372 0.16 14.85 16.49
C PHE A 372 -0.75 14.36 15.35
N TYR A 373 -0.68 13.07 15.02
CA TYR A 373 -1.56 12.40 14.07
C TYR A 373 -2.26 11.22 14.75
N THR A 374 -3.59 11.15 14.64
CA THR A 374 -4.35 10.01 15.16
C THR A 374 -3.98 8.76 14.36
N PRO A 375 -3.64 7.62 15.01
CA PRO A 375 -3.34 6.38 14.28
C PRO A 375 -4.57 5.78 13.59
N PHE A 376 -5.76 6.26 13.97
CA PHE A 376 -7.06 5.78 13.48
C PHE A 376 -7.83 6.90 12.79
N HIS A 377 -8.82 6.50 11.99
CA HIS A 377 -9.68 7.38 11.23
C HIS A 377 -10.27 8.50 12.11
N PRO A 378 -10.32 9.77 11.68
CA PRO A 378 -10.76 10.90 12.51
C PRO A 378 -12.16 10.78 13.14
N TYR A 379 -13.05 9.98 12.55
CA TYR A 379 -14.38 9.68 13.10
C TYR A 379 -14.39 8.65 14.24
N ILE A 380 -13.25 8.03 14.56
CA ILE A 380 -13.11 7.17 15.73
C ILE A 380 -12.93 8.06 16.96
N ASP A 381 -13.86 7.94 17.92
CA ASP A 381 -13.78 8.69 19.18
C ASP A 381 -12.71 8.11 20.10
N ILE A 382 -11.47 8.57 19.92
CA ILE A 382 -10.32 8.26 20.77
C ILE A 382 -10.28 9.07 22.07
N LYS A 383 -11.22 10.02 22.28
CA LYS A 383 -11.19 10.97 23.41
C LYS A 383 -11.92 10.43 24.64
N SER A 384 -12.74 9.41 24.48
CA SER A 384 -13.64 8.91 25.52
C SER A 384 -12.99 7.95 26.52
N ALA A 385 -11.86 7.29 26.17
CA ALA A 385 -11.18 6.34 27.06
C ALA A 385 -9.70 6.10 26.71
N PRO A 386 -8.84 5.71 27.69
CA PRO A 386 -7.49 5.21 27.40
C PRO A 386 -7.54 4.00 26.46
N THR A 387 -6.73 4.03 25.40
CA THR A 387 -6.68 2.97 24.39
C THR A 387 -5.72 1.86 24.83
N PRO A 388 -6.12 0.59 24.92
CA PRO A 388 -5.21 -0.51 25.25
C PRO A 388 -4.02 -0.56 24.26
N ALA A 389 -2.81 -0.80 24.77
CA ALA A 389 -1.67 -1.10 23.91
C ALA A 389 -1.85 -2.48 23.24
N GLY A 390 -1.35 -2.63 22.02
CA GLY A 390 -1.47 -3.87 21.25
C GLY A 390 -1.54 -3.68 19.74
N LEU A 391 -1.75 -4.78 19.03
CA LEU A 391 -1.91 -4.81 17.58
C LEU A 391 -3.39 -4.66 17.21
N TYR A 392 -3.70 -3.62 16.46
CA TYR A 392 -5.04 -3.34 15.93
C TYR A 392 -5.09 -3.56 14.42
N SER A 393 -6.25 -3.96 13.91
CA SER A 393 -6.55 -3.79 12.48
C SER A 393 -6.62 -2.32 12.12
N GLU A 394 -6.45 -2.00 10.83
CA GLU A 394 -6.71 -0.65 10.34
C GLU A 394 -8.18 -0.24 10.54
N SER A 395 -8.38 1.05 10.77
CA SER A 395 -9.69 1.69 10.75
C SER A 395 -9.88 2.46 9.45
N LEU A 396 -11.04 2.32 8.80
CA LEU A 396 -11.26 2.98 7.52
C LEU A 396 -12.72 3.32 7.30
N LYS A 397 -12.94 4.36 6.50
CA LYS A 397 -14.25 4.69 5.97
C LYS A 397 -14.34 4.13 4.55
N VAL A 398 -15.25 3.17 4.31
CA VAL A 398 -15.27 2.41 3.04
C VAL A 398 -15.45 3.30 1.81
N SER A 399 -16.14 4.43 1.95
CA SER A 399 -16.33 5.42 0.88
C SER A 399 -15.08 6.24 0.52
N GLU A 400 -14.00 6.13 1.28
CA GLU A 400 -12.77 6.87 1.00
C GLU A 400 -11.87 6.08 0.05
N GLY A 401 -11.26 6.81 -0.89
CA GLY A 401 -10.29 6.22 -1.79
C GLY A 401 -9.03 5.76 -1.04
N GLN A 402 -8.30 4.82 -1.63
CA GLN A 402 -6.98 4.41 -1.14
C GLN A 402 -6.93 3.78 0.27
N VAL A 403 -8.05 3.26 0.78
CA VAL A 403 -8.10 2.58 2.09
C VAL A 403 -7.29 1.27 2.14
N ALA A 404 -6.63 0.99 3.26
CA ALA A 404 -5.82 -0.21 3.46
C ALA A 404 -6.44 -1.14 4.52
N GLY A 405 -7.51 -1.86 4.16
CA GLY A 405 -8.22 -2.73 5.11
C GLY A 405 -7.39 -3.91 5.62
N GLU A 406 -6.42 -4.36 4.83
CA GLU A 406 -5.37 -5.32 5.18
C GLU A 406 -4.29 -4.75 6.13
N GLY A 407 -4.39 -3.46 6.42
CA GLY A 407 -3.44 -2.73 7.24
C GLY A 407 -3.54 -3.04 8.74
N PHE A 408 -2.55 -2.55 9.49
CA PHE A 408 -2.54 -2.64 10.96
C PHE A 408 -1.95 -1.39 11.61
N ARG A 409 -2.19 -1.28 12.92
CA ARG A 409 -1.52 -0.32 13.81
C ARG A 409 -1.02 -1.03 15.07
N LEU A 410 0.28 -0.96 15.34
CA LEU A 410 0.85 -1.43 16.60
C LEU A 410 0.93 -0.25 17.57
N ILE A 411 0.04 -0.22 18.56
CA ILE A 411 -0.01 0.85 19.56
C ILE A 411 0.89 0.49 20.75
N LEU A 412 1.98 1.23 20.91
CA LEU A 412 2.99 1.03 21.96
C LEU A 412 2.65 1.85 23.21
N PRO A 413 2.92 1.32 24.42
CA PRO A 413 2.68 2.03 25.69
C PRO A 413 3.72 3.10 26.02
N PHE A 414 4.64 3.37 25.10
CA PHE A 414 5.70 4.35 25.21
C PHE A 414 5.94 5.00 23.85
N PRO A 415 6.36 6.28 23.84
CA PRO A 415 6.72 6.98 22.61
C PRO A 415 8.05 6.45 22.04
N LEU A 416 8.14 6.44 20.72
CA LEU A 416 9.39 6.25 19.98
C LEU A 416 10.10 7.59 19.81
N ARG A 417 11.44 7.56 19.79
CA ARG A 417 12.27 8.75 19.52
C ARG A 417 11.95 9.97 20.41
N GLU A 418 11.54 9.77 21.67
CA GLU A 418 11.17 10.85 22.60
C GLU A 418 12.36 11.77 22.95
N HIS A 419 13.59 11.26 22.85
CA HIS A 419 14.79 12.02 23.17
C HIS A 419 15.49 12.59 21.93
N HIS A 420 15.33 13.91 21.72
CA HIS A 420 16.05 14.68 20.69
C HIS A 420 17.59 14.72 20.85
N ALA A 421 18.15 14.04 21.86
CA ALA A 421 19.59 14.03 22.10
C ALA A 421 20.38 13.44 20.92
N PHE A 422 19.73 12.59 20.10
CA PHE A 422 20.34 11.97 18.93
C PHE A 422 19.37 12.00 17.72
N PRO A 423 19.30 13.11 16.97
CA PRO A 423 18.34 13.26 15.88
C PRO A 423 18.55 12.28 14.73
N GLU A 424 19.74 11.70 14.58
CA GLU A 424 20.12 10.79 13.50
C GLU A 424 19.96 9.30 13.85
N ARG A 425 19.24 8.97 14.93
CA ARG A 425 19.09 7.60 15.43
C ARG A 425 17.64 7.28 15.78
N GLY A 426 17.35 5.99 15.79
CA GLY A 426 16.10 5.43 16.30
C GLY A 426 15.20 4.80 15.23
N ALA A 427 13.97 4.52 15.63
CA ALA A 427 13.02 3.76 14.80
C ALA A 427 12.76 4.42 13.44
N ARG A 428 12.57 3.58 12.43
CA ARG A 428 12.36 4.00 11.03
C ARG A 428 11.12 3.36 10.45
N THR A 429 10.45 4.10 9.57
CA THR A 429 9.39 3.59 8.71
C THR A 429 9.98 2.71 7.60
N SER A 430 9.15 1.97 6.87
CA SER A 430 9.57 1.12 5.73
C SER A 430 10.31 1.93 4.66
N ALA A 431 9.95 3.20 4.53
CA ALA A 431 10.58 4.22 3.70
C ALA A 431 12.02 4.58 4.12
N GLY A 432 12.51 4.08 5.26
CA GLY A 432 13.85 4.38 5.77
C GLY A 432 13.95 5.75 6.46
N SER A 433 12.94 6.62 6.34
CA SER A 433 12.82 7.83 7.14
C SER A 433 12.54 7.48 8.60
N PHE A 434 12.99 8.33 9.51
CA PHE A 434 12.66 8.15 10.92
C PHE A 434 11.16 8.28 11.16
N VAL A 435 10.65 7.52 12.13
CA VAL A 435 9.30 7.77 12.68
C VAL A 435 9.24 9.15 13.34
N GLU A 436 8.05 9.73 13.47
CA GLU A 436 7.87 10.99 14.15
C GLU A 436 8.30 10.88 15.62
N SER A 437 8.95 11.92 16.13
CA SER A 437 9.37 11.98 17.53
C SER A 437 8.15 12.02 18.44
N GLY A 438 8.08 11.08 19.37
CA GLY A 438 6.91 10.92 20.25
C GLY A 438 5.90 9.89 19.77
N SER A 439 6.04 9.37 18.54
CA SER A 439 5.06 8.47 17.93
C SER A 439 4.90 7.16 18.71
N VAL A 440 3.66 6.76 18.95
CA VAL A 440 3.33 5.46 19.58
C VAL A 440 2.82 4.41 18.60
N SER A 441 2.76 4.72 17.30
CA SER A 441 1.99 3.91 16.33
C SER A 441 2.66 3.67 14.98
N GLU A 442 3.76 4.36 14.67
CA GLU A 442 4.42 4.28 13.36
C GLU A 442 5.43 3.13 13.21
N LEU A 443 5.66 2.33 14.27
CA LEU A 443 6.54 1.17 14.14
C LEU A 443 5.98 0.21 13.08
N PHE A 444 6.87 -0.27 12.21
CA PHE A 444 6.56 -1.10 11.06
C PHE A 444 5.69 -0.45 9.97
N GLN A 445 5.34 0.85 10.06
CA GLN A 445 4.51 1.50 9.04
C GLN A 445 5.31 1.90 7.79
N HIS A 446 4.61 2.21 6.69
CA HIS A 446 5.27 2.54 5.42
C HIS A 446 6.08 3.84 5.49
N GLY A 447 5.54 4.91 6.06
CA GLY A 447 6.06 6.27 5.83
C GLY A 447 5.72 6.72 4.41
N PHE A 448 6.61 7.49 3.76
CA PHE A 448 6.44 7.85 2.35
C PHE A 448 6.56 6.62 1.43
N PHE A 449 5.55 6.36 0.60
CA PHE A 449 5.50 5.14 -0.21
C PHE A 449 5.83 5.38 -1.68
N SER A 450 7.04 4.99 -2.09
CA SER A 450 7.64 5.33 -3.40
C SER A 450 6.87 4.79 -4.62
N PHE A 451 6.06 3.74 -4.44
CA PHE A 451 5.34 3.06 -5.51
C PHE A 451 3.88 3.53 -5.67
N GLY A 452 3.50 4.61 -4.98
CA GLY A 452 2.21 5.26 -5.13
C GLY A 452 1.26 5.00 -3.99
N GLY A 453 0.56 6.06 -3.58
CA GLY A 453 -0.29 6.06 -2.40
C GLY A 453 0.09 7.11 -1.40
N ASP A 454 -0.93 7.67 -0.76
CA ASP A 454 -0.73 8.54 0.40
C ASP A 454 -1.07 7.80 1.69
N GLY A 455 -0.21 7.96 2.71
CA GLY A 455 -0.50 7.64 4.11
C GLY A 455 -0.94 6.20 4.42
N ARG A 456 -0.67 5.23 3.55
CA ARG A 456 -1.21 3.87 3.70
C ARG A 456 -0.52 3.07 4.78
N ALA A 457 -1.36 2.33 5.52
CA ALA A 457 -0.95 1.36 6.51
C ALA A 457 -0.10 0.25 5.88
N GLN A 458 0.89 -0.25 6.64
CA GLN A 458 1.60 -1.45 6.24
C GLN A 458 0.68 -2.68 6.35
N ARG A 459 0.87 -3.67 5.48
CA ARG A 459 0.06 -4.88 5.43
C ARG A 459 0.41 -5.83 6.58
N ILE A 460 -0.61 -6.39 7.22
CA ILE A 460 -0.41 -7.28 8.37
C ILE A 460 0.32 -8.59 8.00
N GLU A 461 0.19 -9.04 6.76
CA GLU A 461 0.97 -10.17 6.22
C GLU A 461 2.48 -9.94 6.37
N ARG A 462 2.96 -8.77 5.94
CA ARG A 462 4.37 -8.40 6.02
C ARG A 462 4.86 -8.28 7.47
N LEU A 463 3.97 -7.88 8.39
CA LEU A 463 4.26 -7.90 9.82
C LEU A 463 4.47 -9.33 10.32
N PHE A 464 3.60 -10.27 9.95
CA PHE A 464 3.73 -11.67 10.37
C PHE A 464 4.97 -12.33 9.79
N ASP A 465 5.30 -12.07 8.52
CA ASP A 465 6.58 -12.49 7.92
C ASP A 465 7.77 -11.94 8.71
N ARG A 466 7.74 -10.64 9.06
CA ARG A 466 8.83 -10.03 9.82
C ARG A 466 8.96 -10.64 11.21
N TRP A 467 7.85 -10.85 11.91
CA TRP A 467 7.86 -11.51 13.22
C TRP A 467 8.37 -12.96 13.13
N ARG A 468 8.03 -13.67 12.06
CA ARG A 468 8.54 -15.02 11.80
C ARG A 468 10.06 -14.99 11.67
N GLU A 469 10.61 -14.06 10.88
CA GLU A 469 12.06 -13.91 10.73
C GLU A 469 12.75 -13.63 12.07
N LEU A 470 12.17 -12.77 12.92
CA LEU A 470 12.73 -12.47 14.25
C LEU A 470 12.78 -13.70 15.17
N VAL A 471 11.75 -14.55 15.11
CA VAL A 471 11.73 -15.84 15.81
C VAL A 471 12.74 -16.82 15.19
N GLU A 472 12.81 -16.89 13.86
CA GLU A 472 13.62 -17.87 13.16
C GLU A 472 15.12 -17.62 13.30
N THR A 473 15.51 -16.35 13.29
CA THR A 473 16.88 -15.87 13.48
C THR A 473 17.30 -15.82 14.96
N GLY A 474 16.36 -16.04 15.89
CA GLY A 474 16.61 -16.03 17.33
C GLY A 474 16.79 -14.63 17.93
N VAL A 475 16.45 -13.57 17.19
CA VAL A 475 16.36 -12.19 17.72
C VAL A 475 15.27 -12.12 18.79
N TRP A 476 14.15 -12.82 18.55
CA TRP A 476 13.14 -13.12 19.56
C TRP A 476 13.31 -14.56 20.04
N THR A 477 13.48 -14.74 21.34
CA THR A 477 13.54 -16.06 21.97
C THR A 477 12.13 -16.59 22.21
N VAL A 478 11.99 -17.91 22.24
CA VAL A 478 10.72 -18.61 22.45
C VAL A 478 10.85 -19.51 23.68
N GLY A 479 9.92 -19.36 24.61
CA GLY A 479 9.85 -20.09 25.88
C GLY A 479 8.59 -20.95 25.99
N GLU A 480 8.18 -21.26 27.22
CA GLU A 480 7.03 -22.14 27.48
C GLU A 480 5.67 -21.54 27.07
N HIS A 481 5.59 -20.22 26.93
CA HIS A 481 4.34 -19.51 26.63
C HIS A 481 4.26 -18.96 25.20
N GLY A 482 5.29 -19.18 24.38
CA GLY A 482 5.48 -18.55 23.09
C GLY A 482 6.66 -17.59 23.10
N VAL A 483 6.57 -16.46 22.39
CA VAL A 483 7.66 -15.48 22.32
C VAL A 483 7.92 -14.84 23.70
N GLU A 484 9.18 -14.75 24.09
CA GLU A 484 9.58 -14.19 25.39
C GLU A 484 9.75 -12.67 25.36
N GLY A 485 9.72 -12.07 26.56
CA GLY A 485 9.86 -10.64 26.76
C GLY A 485 8.52 -9.92 26.91
N SER A 486 8.59 -8.65 27.32
CA SER A 486 7.43 -7.76 27.41
C SER A 486 7.37 -6.84 26.19
N ILE A 487 6.29 -6.05 26.09
CA ILE A 487 6.10 -5.06 25.03
C ILE A 487 7.21 -3.99 25.02
N GLU A 488 7.94 -3.84 26.11
CA GLU A 488 9.14 -3.00 26.22
C GLU A 488 10.26 -3.43 25.26
N LYS A 489 10.24 -4.68 24.76
CA LYS A 489 11.20 -5.17 23.77
C LYS A 489 11.18 -4.35 22.48
N PHE A 490 10.05 -3.74 22.12
CA PHE A 490 9.96 -2.86 20.96
C PHE A 490 10.78 -1.57 21.09
N LYS A 491 11.26 -1.20 22.30
CA LYS A 491 12.24 -0.11 22.49
C LYS A 491 13.58 -0.38 21.81
N ASP A 492 13.89 -1.63 21.51
CA ASP A 492 15.09 -1.98 20.73
C ASP A 492 15.07 -1.31 19.35
N ALA A 493 13.89 -0.95 18.83
CA ALA A 493 13.75 -0.18 17.60
C ALA A 493 14.43 1.21 17.65
N ASP A 494 14.58 1.79 18.84
CA ASP A 494 15.24 3.08 19.03
C ASP A 494 16.77 2.98 19.21
N THR A 495 17.33 1.77 19.14
CA THR A 495 18.79 1.55 19.23
C THR A 495 19.47 1.60 17.86
N ASP A 496 20.76 1.95 17.85
CA ASP A 496 21.57 2.13 16.63
C ASP A 496 21.53 0.92 15.69
N ASP A 497 21.62 -0.28 16.26
CA ASP A 497 21.66 -1.53 15.50
C ASP A 497 20.31 -2.27 15.53
N GLY A 498 19.41 -1.92 16.45
CA GLY A 498 18.15 -2.64 16.65
C GLY A 498 17.05 -2.24 15.69
N TRP A 499 17.02 -0.99 15.20
CA TRP A 499 15.96 -0.50 14.30
C TRP A 499 15.77 -1.39 13.07
N VAL A 500 16.86 -1.99 12.55
CA VAL A 500 16.81 -2.85 11.37
C VAL A 500 15.88 -4.03 11.58
N HIS A 501 15.78 -4.56 12.80
CA HIS A 501 14.89 -5.66 13.16
C HIS A 501 13.40 -5.26 13.14
N TYR A 502 13.11 -3.98 13.37
CA TYR A 502 11.75 -3.43 13.45
C TYR A 502 11.36 -2.62 12.20
N TRP A 503 12.06 -2.88 11.10
CA TRP A 503 11.83 -2.30 9.78
C TRP A 503 11.34 -3.38 8.81
N ILE A 504 10.37 -3.03 7.96
CA ILE A 504 9.85 -3.89 6.89
C ILE A 504 10.28 -3.27 5.56
N PRO A 505 10.93 -4.02 4.65
CA PRO A 505 11.26 -3.51 3.33
C PRO A 505 10.01 -3.05 2.55
N PRO A 506 10.08 -1.94 1.82
CA PRO A 506 8.97 -1.48 0.99
C PRO A 506 8.69 -2.53 -0.10
N SER A 507 7.43 -2.98 -0.17
CA SER A 507 6.95 -3.95 -1.15
C SER A 507 5.44 -3.79 -1.33
N TRP A 508 4.91 -4.38 -2.39
CA TRP A 508 3.47 -4.53 -2.61
C TRP A 508 2.94 -5.94 -2.47
#